data_AF-A0A090MH19-F1
#
_entry.id   AF-A0A090MH19-F1
#
_cell.length_a   1.000
_cell.length_b   1.000
_cell.length_c   1.000
_cell.angle_alpha   90.00
_cell.angle_beta   90.00
_cell.angle_gamma   90.00
#
_symmetry.space_group_name_H-M   'P 1'
#
loop_
_entity.id
_entity.type
_entity.pdbx_description
1 polymer ?
#
loop_
_entity_poly.entity_id
_entity_poly.type
_entity_poly.pdbx_seq_one_letter_code
_entity_poly.pdbx_strand_id
1 'polypeptide(L)'
;MEGSRTATSAAAAEGSSLRQQTTADPFATPGPDNTENPFATPVAATPAAESVTSRQLGFTRNDSSFEASSGVRRRFRSSRLQGEFEKPWLEDKKKQWNWDSTIFYTCVLLGLGVGGFLCWKETNVPKHDYCLVMDDHFQNLNNWNHEVQMNGFGTGSFDWTTDDPSNSYVDAEGLHIVPTATLESTSITRAQLENGFTVNMTTNSKTWGTCTSKTIKKNNDRWPCASRSNATLGQIINPVRSARLNTKGKKSIRYGRVEVVARMPKGDWLWPAIWMMPQDDVYGEWPKSGEIDIAESRGNDAKTYPMGNNLVSSALHWGTATENDRWRRAYGEWGGKRVLYSEKFHTYGLEWSEKYLFTWLDGRLRQVQFFDFTKNKNLWTYGEFAGQSINGSIPVDPWSSTGRKNTPFDEKFFLILNVAVGSTNGWFPDAIGDKPWADSSETPMRDFWKANETWLPTWGPVKDRGMVVKSVKMWQEGACGTKST
;
A
#
# COMPACT_ATOMS: atom_id res chain seq x y z
N MET A 1 23.90 -83.38 -16.12
CA MET A 1 24.68 -82.55 -15.17
C MET A 1 23.88 -81.30 -14.94
N GLU A 2 23.56 -81.06 -13.66
CA GLU A 2 23.10 -79.81 -13.02
C GLU A 2 22.15 -78.89 -13.81
N GLY A 3 20.90 -78.65 -13.45
CA GLY A 3 20.24 -78.73 -12.16
C GLY A 3 20.13 -77.35 -11.49
N SER A 4 18.88 -76.94 -11.23
CA SER A 4 18.47 -76.13 -10.05
C SER A 4 18.76 -74.61 -10.11
N ARG A 5 17.86 -73.66 -9.79
CA ARG A 5 16.57 -73.66 -9.06
C ARG A 5 15.68 -72.49 -9.46
N THR A 6 14.42 -72.80 -9.79
CA THR A 6 13.24 -72.06 -9.32
C THR A 6 12.94 -72.47 -7.88
N ALA A 7 12.67 -71.50 -7.00
CA ALA A 7 11.95 -71.71 -5.74
C ALA A 7 11.13 -70.47 -5.39
N THR A 8 9.82 -70.64 -5.46
CA THR A 8 8.74 -69.81 -4.91
C THR A 8 8.54 -70.06 -3.41
N SER A 9 8.34 -68.99 -2.62
CA SER A 9 7.35 -68.91 -1.52
C SER A 9 7.40 -67.46 -0.97
N ALA A 10 6.38 -66.62 -1.19
CA ALA A 10 5.14 -66.49 -0.44
C ALA A 10 5.25 -65.70 0.89
N ALA A 11 4.41 -64.65 0.95
CA ALA A 11 3.86 -63.95 2.12
C ALA A 11 4.76 -63.02 2.96
N ALA A 12 4.52 -61.71 2.83
CA ALA A 12 4.08 -60.85 3.93
C ALA A 12 3.53 -59.54 3.36
N ALA A 13 2.21 -59.35 3.50
CA ALA A 13 1.58 -58.06 3.36
C ALA A 13 1.63 -57.37 4.73
N GLU A 14 2.24 -56.19 4.80
CA GLU A 14 1.98 -55.19 5.84
C GLU A 14 2.52 -53.84 5.34
N GLY A 15 1.70 -52.80 5.51
CA GLY A 15 1.84 -51.52 4.83
C GLY A 15 2.68 -50.49 5.58
N SER A 16 2.98 -49.39 4.89
CA SER A 16 3.17 -48.09 5.52
C SER A 16 3.08 -46.96 4.49
N SER A 17 2.22 -46.00 4.84
CA SER A 17 1.82 -44.74 4.20
C SER A 17 2.72 -44.12 3.13
N LEU A 18 2.14 -43.91 1.95
CA LEU A 18 2.47 -42.80 1.06
C LEU A 18 1.99 -41.49 1.70
N ARG A 19 2.93 -40.63 2.06
CA ARG A 19 2.66 -39.28 2.56
C ARG A 19 2.44 -38.35 1.37
N GLN A 20 1.19 -38.24 0.91
CA GLN A 20 0.74 -37.15 0.05
C GLN A 20 0.81 -35.85 0.86
N GLN A 21 1.78 -34.98 0.54
CA GLN A 21 1.72 -33.58 0.94
C GLN A 21 0.75 -32.87 -0.02
N THR A 22 -0.48 -32.74 0.42
CA THR A 22 -1.49 -31.89 -0.21
C THR A 22 -1.09 -30.43 -0.02
N THR A 23 -0.84 -29.73 -1.13
CA THR A 23 -0.82 -28.27 -1.18
C THR A 23 -2.25 -27.77 -1.01
N ALA A 24 -2.56 -27.25 0.17
CA ALA A 24 -3.86 -26.66 0.44
C ALA A 24 -4.00 -25.32 -0.30
N ASP A 25 -5.02 -25.25 -1.14
CA ASP A 25 -5.55 -24.07 -1.81
C ASP A 25 -6.26 -23.16 -0.78
N PRO A 26 -5.90 -21.86 -0.66
CA PRO A 26 -6.49 -20.98 0.35
C PRO A 26 -7.90 -20.47 0.02
N PHE A 27 -8.56 -20.95 -1.05
CA PHE A 27 -9.87 -20.44 -1.46
C PHE A 27 -11.03 -21.47 -1.46
N ALA A 28 -10.90 -22.61 -0.78
CA ALA A 28 -12.02 -23.54 -0.61
C ALA A 28 -12.98 -23.09 0.53
N THR A 29 -14.25 -22.86 0.20
CA THR A 29 -15.34 -22.57 1.15
C THR A 29 -15.71 -23.80 2.01
N PRO A 30 -15.85 -23.67 3.35
CA PRO A 30 -16.35 -24.76 4.17
C PRO A 30 -17.89 -24.78 4.24
N GLY A 31 -18.46 -25.99 4.14
CA GLY A 31 -19.87 -26.26 4.47
C GLY A 31 -20.15 -26.19 5.98
N PRO A 32 -21.42 -26.27 6.40
CA PRO A 32 -21.79 -26.02 7.78
C PRO A 32 -21.54 -27.27 8.62
N ASP A 33 -20.53 -27.24 9.49
CA ASP A 33 -20.42 -28.20 10.57
C ASP A 33 -20.06 -27.50 11.88
N ASN A 34 -20.88 -27.78 12.89
CA ASN A 34 -20.83 -27.19 14.22
C ASN A 34 -19.52 -27.53 14.91
N THR A 35 -18.67 -26.51 15.14
CA THR A 35 -17.55 -26.60 16.08
C THR A 35 -17.55 -25.38 17.00
N GLU A 36 -17.76 -25.64 18.29
CA GLU A 36 -17.79 -24.64 19.35
C GLU A 36 -16.39 -24.02 19.57
N ASN A 37 -16.36 -22.70 19.77
CA ASN A 37 -15.15 -21.94 20.05
C ASN A 37 -14.63 -22.21 21.47
N PRO A 38 -13.40 -22.75 21.67
CA PRO A 38 -12.86 -23.07 22.98
C PRO A 38 -12.40 -21.85 23.80
N PHE A 39 -12.58 -20.63 23.30
CA PHE A 39 -12.28 -19.37 24.00
C PHE A 39 -13.53 -18.51 24.29
N ALA A 40 -14.75 -19.05 24.13
CA ALA A 40 -15.96 -18.35 24.51
C ALA A 40 -16.15 -18.32 26.04
N THR A 41 -16.31 -17.13 26.62
CA THR A 41 -16.67 -16.96 28.03
C THR A 41 -18.16 -17.30 28.23
N PRO A 42 -18.56 -18.11 29.24
CA PRO A 42 -19.96 -18.49 29.43
C PRO A 42 -20.82 -17.26 29.80
N VAL A 43 -22.00 -17.16 29.19
CA VAL A 43 -23.02 -16.20 29.60
C VAL A 43 -23.69 -16.73 30.88
N ALA A 44 -23.24 -16.24 32.04
CA ALA A 44 -23.92 -16.42 33.30
C ALA A 44 -23.96 -15.10 34.08
N ALA A 45 -25.17 -14.53 34.15
CA ALA A 45 -25.71 -13.59 35.13
C ALA A 45 -24.73 -12.61 35.82
N THR A 46 -24.66 -11.37 35.31
CA THR A 46 -24.21 -10.22 36.11
C THR A 46 -25.43 -9.37 36.48
N PRO A 47 -25.66 -9.08 37.77
CA PRO A 47 -26.79 -8.24 38.20
C PRO A 47 -26.58 -6.80 37.72
N ALA A 48 -27.69 -6.17 37.29
CA ALA A 48 -27.72 -4.82 36.79
C ALA A 48 -27.18 -3.82 37.83
N ALA A 49 -26.23 -2.99 37.43
CA ALA A 49 -25.83 -1.81 38.17
C ALA A 49 -26.89 -0.73 37.97
N GLU A 50 -27.78 -0.57 38.95
CA GLU A 50 -28.69 0.58 39.00
C GLU A 50 -27.95 1.85 39.42
N SER A 51 -28.26 2.92 38.69
CA SER A 51 -27.70 4.26 38.84
C SER A 51 -28.02 4.88 40.18
N VAL A 52 -27.01 5.41 40.86
CA VAL A 52 -27.19 6.29 42.02
C VAL A 52 -27.65 7.66 41.53
N THR A 53 -28.96 7.92 41.61
CA THR A 53 -29.53 9.27 41.58
C THR A 53 -30.05 9.66 42.96
N SER A 54 -29.61 10.84 43.40
CA SER A 54 -29.88 11.44 44.70
C SER A 54 -31.32 11.95 44.89
N ARG A 55 -31.74 12.04 46.16
CA ARG A 55 -32.93 12.73 46.74
C ARG A 55 -34.23 11.92 46.58
N GLN A 56 -35.10 11.77 47.57
CA GLN A 56 -35.55 12.72 48.60
C GLN A 56 -36.29 11.97 49.73
N LEU A 57 -36.34 12.59 50.91
CA LEU A 57 -36.97 12.11 52.14
C LEU A 57 -38.44 11.66 52.01
N GLY A 58 -38.80 10.63 52.79
CA GLY A 58 -40.18 10.29 53.14
C GLY A 58 -40.21 9.44 54.41
N PHE A 59 -40.35 10.10 55.56
CA PHE A 59 -40.61 9.47 56.85
C PHE A 59 -42.04 8.92 56.88
N THR A 60 -42.22 7.64 57.18
CA THR A 60 -43.40 7.14 57.93
C THR A 60 -42.97 5.98 58.81
N ARG A 61 -42.97 6.24 60.12
CA ARG A 61 -42.92 5.23 61.19
C ARG A 61 -44.16 4.35 61.12
N ASN A 62 -43.99 3.04 61.32
CA ASN A 62 -44.93 2.30 62.13
C ASN A 62 -44.20 1.25 62.96
N ASP A 63 -44.38 1.37 64.27
CA ASP A 63 -43.83 0.53 65.32
C ASP A 63 -44.29 -0.92 65.20
N SER A 64 -43.33 -1.84 65.26
CA SER A 64 -43.56 -3.17 65.79
C SER A 64 -42.42 -3.53 66.73
N SER A 65 -42.79 -3.60 68.00
CA SER A 65 -41.97 -3.94 69.15
C SER A 65 -41.44 -5.37 69.05
N PHE A 66 -40.13 -5.52 68.92
CA PHE A 66 -39.43 -6.77 69.24
C PHE A 66 -38.59 -6.54 70.50
N GLU A 67 -39.02 -7.15 71.60
CA GLU A 67 -38.27 -7.24 72.85
C GLU A 67 -36.92 -7.92 72.61
N ALA A 68 -35.84 -7.14 72.66
CA ALA A 68 -34.49 -7.67 72.67
C ALA A 68 -34.12 -8.09 74.09
N SER A 69 -34.19 -9.39 74.35
CA SER A 69 -33.57 -10.06 75.50
C SER A 69 -32.11 -9.62 75.65
N SER A 70 -31.79 -9.01 76.80
CA SER A 70 -30.47 -8.53 77.16
C SER A 70 -29.55 -9.68 77.57
N GLY A 71 -29.06 -10.45 76.59
CA GLY A 71 -27.92 -11.35 76.76
C GLY A 71 -26.60 -10.57 76.66
N VAL A 72 -25.74 -10.67 77.68
CA VAL A 72 -24.41 -10.03 77.71
C VAL A 72 -23.58 -10.48 76.50
N ARG A 73 -23.47 -9.63 75.47
CA ARG A 73 -22.60 -9.87 74.31
C ARG A 73 -21.14 -9.81 74.77
N ARG A 74 -20.40 -10.92 74.68
CA ARG A 74 -18.94 -10.93 74.89
C ARG A 74 -18.29 -9.92 73.93
N ARG A 75 -17.61 -8.91 74.45
CA ARG A 75 -16.86 -7.93 73.64
C ARG A 75 -15.73 -8.67 72.89
N PHE A 76 -15.62 -8.40 71.59
CA PHE A 76 -14.51 -8.84 70.76
C PHE A 76 -13.18 -8.33 71.35
N ARG A 77 -12.26 -9.23 71.66
CA ARG A 77 -10.87 -8.88 72.02
C ARG A 77 -10.01 -9.04 70.78
N SER A 78 -9.35 -7.96 70.37
CA SER A 78 -8.42 -7.97 69.25
C SER A 78 -7.24 -8.91 69.55
N SER A 79 -6.84 -9.71 68.56
CA SER A 79 -5.61 -10.53 68.58
C SER A 79 -4.33 -9.71 68.34
N ARG A 80 -4.45 -8.39 68.15
CA ARG A 80 -3.32 -7.49 67.99
C ARG A 80 -2.59 -7.38 69.33
N LEU A 81 -1.32 -7.80 69.36
CA LEU A 81 -0.44 -7.65 70.51
C LEU A 81 -0.39 -6.16 70.91
N GLN A 82 -0.77 -5.84 72.15
CA GLN A 82 -0.71 -4.51 72.74
C GLN A 82 0.25 -4.57 73.93
N GLY A 83 1.38 -3.87 73.82
CA GLY A 83 2.47 -3.87 74.81
C GLY A 83 3.85 -3.95 74.16
N GLU A 84 4.91 -3.85 74.95
CA GLU A 84 6.26 -4.23 74.51
C GLU A 84 6.34 -5.75 74.44
N PHE A 85 6.64 -6.26 73.25
CA PHE A 85 6.84 -7.69 73.00
C PHE A 85 8.28 -7.93 72.59
N GLU A 86 8.84 -9.03 73.06
CA GLU A 86 10.18 -9.46 72.70
C GLU A 86 10.20 -9.75 71.19
N LYS A 87 11.12 -9.10 70.46
CA LYS A 87 11.29 -9.24 69.01
C LYS A 87 12.63 -9.93 68.72
N PRO A 88 12.78 -11.24 68.98
CA PRO A 88 14.06 -11.94 68.82
C PRO A 88 14.63 -11.84 67.40
N TRP A 89 13.79 -11.61 66.38
CA TRP A 89 14.21 -11.34 65.01
C TRP A 89 14.88 -9.96 64.79
N LEU A 90 14.90 -9.08 65.79
CA LEU A 90 15.71 -7.86 65.80
C LEU A 90 17.10 -8.08 66.44
N GLU A 91 17.30 -9.16 67.18
CA GLU A 91 18.57 -9.50 67.81
C GLU A 91 19.55 -10.16 66.82
N ASP A 92 19.01 -10.84 65.80
CA ASP A 92 19.81 -11.51 64.78
C ASP A 92 20.34 -10.48 63.76
N LYS A 93 21.48 -9.87 64.05
CA LYS A 93 22.23 -8.97 63.14
C LYS A 93 22.83 -9.68 61.91
N LYS A 94 22.38 -10.90 61.57
CA LYS A 94 22.78 -11.53 60.32
C LYS A 94 22.08 -10.81 59.18
N LYS A 95 22.76 -9.80 58.65
CA LYS A 95 22.48 -9.19 57.35
C LYS A 95 22.74 -10.26 56.27
N GLN A 96 21.85 -11.26 56.21
CA GLN A 96 21.90 -12.27 55.18
C GLN A 96 21.69 -11.56 53.86
N TRP A 97 22.58 -11.83 52.91
CA TRP A 97 22.51 -11.25 51.60
C TRP A 97 21.15 -11.61 50.98
N ASN A 98 20.35 -10.59 50.65
CA ASN A 98 19.04 -10.80 50.05
C ASN A 98 19.24 -11.20 48.59
N TRP A 99 19.47 -12.49 48.36
CA TRP A 99 19.68 -13.08 47.04
C TRP A 99 18.52 -12.80 46.11
N ASP A 100 17.28 -12.80 46.60
CA ASP A 100 16.10 -12.49 45.80
C ASP A 100 16.14 -11.05 45.26
N SER A 101 16.44 -10.08 46.13
CA SER A 101 16.60 -8.69 45.70
C SER A 101 17.80 -8.52 44.78
N THR A 102 18.90 -9.22 45.05
CA THR A 102 20.12 -9.13 44.24
C THR A 102 19.89 -9.67 42.84
N ILE A 103 19.27 -10.85 42.73
CA ILE A 103 18.89 -11.46 41.46
C ILE A 103 17.93 -10.53 40.72
N PHE A 104 16.88 -10.02 41.39
CA PHE A 104 15.92 -9.10 40.79
C PHE A 104 16.59 -7.84 40.22
N TYR A 105 17.37 -7.11 41.02
CA TYR A 105 18.04 -5.89 40.56
C TYR A 105 19.12 -6.18 39.51
N THR A 106 19.80 -7.32 39.57
CA THR A 106 20.76 -7.73 38.53
C THR A 106 20.04 -7.98 37.21
N CYS A 107 18.91 -8.70 37.22
CA CYS A 107 18.09 -8.90 36.02
C CYS A 107 17.53 -7.59 35.45
N VAL A 108 17.11 -6.66 36.32
CA VAL A 108 16.66 -5.31 35.89
C VAL A 108 17.81 -4.56 35.23
N LEU A 109 19.00 -4.53 35.83
CA LEU A 109 20.17 -3.86 35.28
C LEU A 109 20.64 -4.50 33.96
N LEU A 110 20.60 -5.83 33.86
CA LEU A 110 20.88 -6.55 32.61
C LEU A 110 19.84 -6.21 31.54
N GLY A 111 18.55 -6.17 31.89
CA GLY A 111 17.48 -5.78 30.98
C GLY A 111 17.64 -4.35 30.47
N LEU A 112 17.97 -3.41 31.36
CA LEU A 112 18.29 -2.03 30.98
C LEU A 112 19.56 -1.93 30.15
N GLY A 113 20.59 -2.73 30.45
CA GLY A 113 21.83 -2.80 29.69
C GLY A 113 21.61 -3.33 28.28
N VAL A 114 20.83 -4.40 28.13
CA VAL A 114 20.43 -4.96 26.82
C VAL A 114 19.55 -3.96 26.07
N GLY A 115 18.56 -3.35 26.73
CA GLY A 115 17.72 -2.32 26.13
C GLY A 115 18.53 -1.13 25.64
N GLY A 116 19.46 -0.64 26.47
CA GLY A 116 20.39 0.44 26.11
C GLY A 116 21.31 0.06 24.95
N PHE A 117 21.83 -1.16 24.93
CA PHE A 117 22.64 -1.68 23.83
C PHE A 117 21.85 -1.77 22.52
N LEU A 118 20.61 -2.28 22.56
CA LEU A 118 19.73 -2.33 21.39
C LEU A 118 19.42 -0.92 20.89
N CYS A 119 19.05 0.02 21.76
CA CYS A 119 18.85 1.41 21.38
C CYS A 119 20.12 2.02 20.76
N TRP A 120 21.29 1.82 21.36
CA TRP A 120 22.56 2.32 20.81
C TRP A 120 22.87 1.70 19.43
N LYS A 121 22.72 0.39 19.28
CA LYS A 121 22.93 -0.31 18.02
C LYS A 121 22.00 0.22 16.92
N GLU A 122 20.73 0.42 17.23
CA GLU A 122 19.71 0.91 16.28
C GLU A 122 19.79 2.44 16.05
N THR A 123 20.50 3.21 16.90
CA THR A 123 20.76 4.65 16.64
C THR A 123 21.79 4.93 15.54
N ASN A 124 22.48 3.90 15.04
CA ASN A 124 23.36 4.00 13.86
C ASN A 124 22.56 4.06 12.55
N VAL A 125 21.62 5.00 12.46
CA VAL A 125 20.90 5.30 11.21
C VAL A 125 21.87 5.99 10.26
N PRO A 126 22.01 5.53 9.00
CA PRO A 126 22.84 6.19 8.01
C PRO A 126 22.52 7.69 7.90
N LYS A 127 23.53 8.54 8.08
CA LYS A 127 23.45 9.97 7.83
C LYS A 127 24.04 10.24 6.46
N HIS A 128 23.19 10.39 5.47
CA HIS A 128 23.58 10.78 4.14
C HIS A 128 23.58 12.31 4.05
N ASP A 129 24.59 12.86 3.35
CA ASP A 129 24.53 14.23 2.88
C ASP A 129 23.57 14.30 1.68
N TYR A 130 22.75 15.34 1.64
CA TYR A 130 21.73 15.50 0.60
C TYR A 130 21.83 16.88 -0.03
N CYS A 131 21.86 16.93 -1.36
CA CYS A 131 21.78 18.16 -2.13
C CYS A 131 20.38 18.37 -2.69
N LEU A 132 19.80 19.55 -2.48
CA LEU A 132 18.49 19.91 -3.01
C LEU A 132 18.54 20.04 -4.55
N VAL A 133 17.72 19.26 -5.25
CA VAL A 133 17.61 19.25 -6.72
C VAL A 133 16.37 19.99 -7.20
N MET A 134 15.28 19.89 -6.44
CA MET A 134 13.99 20.50 -6.71
C MET A 134 13.28 20.83 -5.41
N ASP A 135 12.76 22.05 -5.30
CA ASP A 135 11.81 22.48 -4.28
C ASP A 135 10.72 23.27 -5.01
N ASP A 136 9.62 22.60 -5.31
CA ASP A 136 8.54 23.13 -6.13
C ASP A 136 7.27 23.26 -5.29
N HIS A 137 6.84 24.51 -5.12
CA HIS A 137 5.59 24.89 -4.48
C HIS A 137 4.50 25.25 -5.50
N PHE A 138 4.68 24.84 -6.76
CA PHE A 138 3.75 25.03 -7.86
C PHE A 138 3.36 26.51 -8.05
N GLN A 139 4.35 27.39 -8.26
CA GLN A 139 4.04 28.74 -8.77
C GLN A 139 3.78 28.70 -10.28
N ASN A 140 4.37 27.73 -10.98
CA ASN A 140 4.20 27.42 -12.39
C ASN A 140 4.57 25.95 -12.61
N LEU A 141 4.42 25.44 -13.84
CA LEU A 141 4.70 24.05 -14.20
C LEU A 141 6.00 23.89 -15.01
N ASN A 142 6.97 24.81 -14.88
CA ASN A 142 8.18 24.78 -15.70
C ASN A 142 9.03 23.52 -15.49
N ASN A 143 9.01 22.92 -14.29
CA ASN A 143 9.71 21.67 -13.98
C ASN A 143 9.00 20.41 -14.51
N TRP A 144 7.81 20.56 -15.11
CA TRP A 144 6.91 19.45 -15.44
C TRP A 144 6.60 19.38 -16.93
N ASN A 145 6.47 18.17 -17.46
CA ASN A 145 5.92 17.90 -18.78
C ASN A 145 4.56 17.25 -18.61
N HIS A 146 3.62 17.57 -19.49
CA HIS A 146 2.37 16.83 -19.62
C HIS A 146 2.56 15.65 -20.56
N GLU A 147 2.02 14.50 -20.18
CA GLU A 147 1.82 13.38 -21.10
C GLU A 147 0.40 13.42 -21.65
N VAL A 148 0.27 13.43 -22.98
CA VAL A 148 -1.01 13.51 -23.68
C VAL A 148 -1.20 12.27 -24.54
N GLN A 149 -1.92 11.28 -24.01
CA GLN A 149 -2.08 9.94 -24.61
C GLN A 149 -3.40 9.27 -24.20
N MET A 150 -3.84 8.28 -24.98
CA MET A 150 -5.12 7.54 -24.80
C MET A 150 -4.95 6.01 -24.72
N ASN A 151 -3.72 5.50 -24.71
CA ASN A 151 -3.42 4.07 -24.77
C ASN A 151 -3.56 3.32 -23.44
N GLY A 152 -3.79 4.02 -22.33
CA GLY A 152 -3.92 3.43 -21.01
C GLY A 152 -2.59 3.00 -20.38
N PHE A 153 -1.46 3.49 -20.88
CA PHE A 153 -0.12 3.39 -20.25
C PHE A 153 0.31 1.97 -19.83
N GLY A 154 -0.08 0.94 -20.58
CA GLY A 154 0.27 -0.46 -20.26
C GLY A 154 -0.54 -1.09 -19.12
N THR A 155 -1.37 -0.31 -18.43
CA THR A 155 -2.30 -0.81 -17.39
C THR A 155 -3.70 -1.07 -17.94
N GLY A 156 -4.01 -0.53 -19.12
CA GLY A 156 -5.34 -0.58 -19.70
C GLY A 156 -6.29 0.46 -19.09
N SER A 157 -5.76 1.46 -18.39
CA SER A 157 -6.53 2.57 -17.81
C SER A 157 -7.42 3.31 -18.82
N PHE A 158 -8.59 3.74 -18.38
CA PHE A 158 -9.66 4.25 -19.26
C PHE A 158 -9.58 5.75 -19.52
N ASP A 159 -8.69 6.45 -18.81
CA ASP A 159 -8.51 7.89 -18.97
C ASP A 159 -7.74 8.25 -20.26
N TRP A 160 -8.03 9.45 -20.72
CA TRP A 160 -7.26 10.18 -21.72
C TRP A 160 -6.54 11.31 -21.01
N THR A 161 -5.21 11.24 -20.99
CA THR A 161 -4.37 12.26 -20.37
C THR A 161 -4.24 13.48 -21.28
N THR A 162 -4.35 14.68 -20.71
CA THR A 162 -4.32 15.96 -21.46
C THR A 162 -3.54 17.04 -20.72
N ASP A 163 -3.24 18.13 -21.44
CA ASP A 163 -2.69 19.39 -20.94
C ASP A 163 -3.78 20.46 -20.73
N ASP A 164 -5.06 20.07 -20.74
CA ASP A 164 -6.19 20.96 -20.59
C ASP A 164 -6.27 21.55 -19.16
N PRO A 165 -6.51 22.87 -19.01
CA PRO A 165 -6.74 23.49 -17.71
C PRO A 165 -7.88 22.87 -16.91
N SER A 166 -8.83 22.17 -17.53
CA SER A 166 -9.87 21.43 -16.80
C SER A 166 -9.34 20.21 -16.04
N ASN A 167 -8.21 19.65 -16.49
CA ASN A 167 -7.63 18.43 -15.93
C ASN A 167 -6.34 18.66 -15.15
N SER A 168 -5.60 19.73 -15.45
CA SER A 168 -4.50 20.15 -14.60
C SER A 168 -4.35 21.67 -14.55
N TYR A 169 -4.31 22.21 -13.35
CA TYR A 169 -4.10 23.64 -13.12
C TYR A 169 -3.41 23.88 -11.78
N VAL A 170 -2.99 25.12 -11.57
CA VAL A 170 -2.28 25.55 -10.36
C VAL A 170 -3.04 26.69 -9.72
N ASP A 171 -3.21 26.63 -8.40
CA ASP A 171 -3.77 27.71 -7.59
C ASP A 171 -3.02 27.84 -6.24
N ALA A 172 -3.64 28.52 -5.26
CA ALA A 172 -3.06 28.73 -3.93
C ALA A 172 -2.90 27.45 -3.09
N GLU A 173 -3.63 26.38 -3.37
CA GLU A 173 -3.51 25.08 -2.69
C GLU A 173 -2.40 24.21 -3.30
N GLY A 174 -2.05 24.44 -4.58
CA GLY A 174 -0.97 23.76 -5.30
C GLY A 174 -1.37 23.33 -6.72
N LEU A 175 -0.76 22.25 -7.22
CA LEU A 175 -1.14 21.60 -8.47
C LEU A 175 -2.37 20.70 -8.24
N HIS A 176 -3.40 20.89 -9.07
CA HIS A 176 -4.58 20.03 -9.11
C HIS A 176 -4.48 19.12 -10.33
N ILE A 177 -4.71 17.82 -10.12
CA ILE A 177 -4.88 16.82 -11.18
C ILE A 177 -6.30 16.25 -11.06
N VAL A 178 -7.17 16.68 -11.96
CA VAL A 178 -8.63 16.50 -11.83
C VAL A 178 -9.16 15.64 -12.99
N PRO A 179 -9.65 14.43 -12.69
CA PRO A 179 -10.42 13.66 -13.65
C PRO A 179 -11.79 14.30 -13.96
N THR A 180 -12.16 14.33 -15.23
CA THR A 180 -13.45 14.84 -15.73
C THR A 180 -14.06 13.84 -16.69
N ALA A 181 -15.38 13.72 -16.76
CA ALA A 181 -15.96 12.95 -17.85
C ALA A 181 -15.65 13.64 -19.18
N THR A 182 -15.40 12.88 -20.25
CA THR A 182 -15.06 13.45 -21.58
C THR A 182 -16.17 14.37 -22.09
N LEU A 183 -17.43 14.08 -21.75
CA LEU A 183 -18.59 14.91 -22.09
C LEU A 183 -18.63 16.24 -21.31
N GLU A 184 -17.97 16.34 -20.16
CA GLU A 184 -17.93 17.56 -19.33
C GLU A 184 -16.88 18.55 -19.83
N SER A 185 -15.74 18.06 -20.36
CA SER A 185 -14.61 18.91 -20.74
C SER A 185 -14.38 19.01 -22.25
N THR A 186 -15.23 18.40 -23.09
CA THR A 186 -15.13 18.50 -24.55
C THR A 186 -16.48 18.73 -25.20
N SER A 187 -16.48 19.09 -26.49
CA SER A 187 -17.69 19.18 -27.31
C SER A 187 -18.18 17.82 -27.85
N ILE A 188 -17.60 16.70 -27.40
CA ILE A 188 -18.00 15.36 -27.84
C ILE A 188 -19.38 15.05 -27.26
N THR A 189 -20.31 14.64 -28.10
CA THR A 189 -21.64 14.19 -27.67
C THR A 189 -21.62 12.73 -27.24
N ARG A 190 -22.62 12.28 -26.46
CA ARG A 190 -22.76 10.87 -26.07
C ARG A 190 -22.80 9.93 -27.29
N ALA A 191 -23.51 10.31 -28.35
CA ALA A 191 -23.59 9.53 -29.58
C ALA A 191 -22.21 9.40 -30.26
N GLN A 192 -21.42 10.47 -30.27
CA GLN A 192 -20.07 10.46 -30.84
C GLN A 192 -19.09 9.64 -29.98
N LEU A 193 -19.18 9.75 -28.66
CA LEU A 193 -18.36 8.95 -27.74
C LEU A 193 -18.54 7.45 -28.00
N GLU A 194 -19.78 7.02 -28.25
CA GLU A 194 -20.14 5.62 -28.42
C GLU A 194 -20.07 5.11 -29.87
N ASN A 195 -20.18 5.99 -30.88
CA ASN A 195 -20.20 5.54 -32.28
C ASN A 195 -19.76 6.60 -33.31
N GLY A 196 -19.02 6.16 -34.33
CA GLY A 196 -18.84 6.89 -35.59
C GLY A 196 -17.98 8.15 -35.51
N PHE A 197 -17.28 8.38 -34.40
CA PHE A 197 -16.43 9.55 -34.19
C PHE A 197 -14.96 9.16 -34.12
N THR A 198 -14.06 10.08 -34.49
CA THR A 198 -12.61 9.87 -34.39
C THR A 198 -11.96 11.06 -33.71
N VAL A 199 -11.29 10.79 -32.59
CA VAL A 199 -10.34 11.73 -31.98
C VAL A 199 -8.98 11.44 -32.58
N ASN A 200 -8.36 12.46 -33.18
CA ASN A 200 -7.02 12.36 -33.75
C ASN A 200 -6.18 13.57 -33.33
N MET A 201 -5.24 13.32 -32.42
CA MET A 201 -4.35 14.35 -31.86
C MET A 201 -3.18 14.68 -32.81
N THR A 202 -2.96 13.90 -33.87
CA THR A 202 -1.89 14.15 -34.86
C THR A 202 -2.27 15.20 -35.89
N THR A 203 -3.55 15.29 -36.24
CA THR A 203 -4.06 16.23 -37.26
C THR A 203 -4.76 17.43 -36.63
N ASN A 204 -5.40 17.26 -35.48
CA ASN A 204 -6.20 18.29 -34.80
C ASN A 204 -5.69 18.58 -33.39
N SER A 205 -4.37 18.77 -33.25
CA SER A 205 -3.71 18.98 -31.96
C SER A 205 -4.20 20.21 -31.19
N LYS A 206 -4.72 21.23 -31.89
CA LYS A 206 -5.31 22.42 -31.26
C LYS A 206 -6.63 22.12 -30.54
N THR A 207 -7.37 21.10 -30.97
CA THR A 207 -8.67 20.73 -30.38
C THR A 207 -8.51 19.66 -29.31
N TRP A 208 -7.59 18.72 -29.52
CA TRP A 208 -7.47 17.51 -28.72
C TRP A 208 -6.16 17.44 -27.91
N GLY A 209 -5.35 18.49 -27.91
CA GLY A 209 -4.00 18.44 -27.35
C GLY A 209 -3.00 17.77 -28.28
N THR A 210 -1.72 18.02 -28.05
CA THR A 210 -0.64 17.47 -28.88
C THR A 210 -0.16 16.15 -28.30
N CYS A 211 -0.35 15.05 -29.04
CA CYS A 211 0.09 13.73 -28.57
C CYS A 211 1.59 13.73 -28.26
N THR A 212 1.96 13.29 -27.06
CA THR A 212 3.37 13.24 -26.64
C THR A 212 4.02 11.87 -26.80
N SER A 213 3.22 10.84 -27.12
CA SER A 213 3.73 9.49 -27.32
C SER A 213 4.60 9.40 -28.57
N LYS A 214 5.75 8.73 -28.43
CA LYS A 214 6.56 8.27 -29.56
C LYS A 214 6.33 6.80 -29.88
N THR A 215 5.49 6.13 -29.09
CA THR A 215 5.30 4.69 -29.15
C THR A 215 4.42 4.33 -30.34
N ILE A 216 4.93 3.42 -31.18
CA ILE A 216 4.11 2.76 -32.22
C ILE A 216 3.21 1.76 -31.52
N LYS A 217 1.94 1.69 -31.93
CA LYS A 217 0.96 0.72 -31.41
C LYS A 217 1.57 -0.68 -31.34
N LYS A 218 1.70 -1.25 -30.14
CA LYS A 218 1.96 -2.69 -29.95
C LYS A 218 0.66 -3.45 -30.23
N ASN A 219 0.73 -4.68 -30.75
CA ASN A 219 -0.38 -5.37 -31.42
C ASN A 219 -1.74 -5.33 -30.69
N ASN A 220 -1.75 -5.32 -29.35
CA ASN A 220 -2.97 -5.31 -28.53
C ASN A 220 -3.25 -4.00 -27.79
N ASP A 221 -2.37 -3.00 -27.89
CA ASP A 221 -2.54 -1.72 -27.22
C ASP A 221 -3.50 -0.81 -28.00
N ARG A 222 -4.24 0.03 -27.28
CA ARG A 222 -4.91 1.19 -27.89
C ARG A 222 -3.87 2.12 -28.49
N TRP A 223 -4.19 2.75 -29.61
CA TRP A 223 -3.26 3.71 -30.22
C TRP A 223 -3.15 4.95 -29.31
N PRO A 224 -1.94 5.37 -28.87
CA PRO A 224 -1.79 6.53 -27.98
C PRO A 224 -2.36 7.84 -28.51
N CYS A 225 -2.32 8.09 -29.82
CA CYS A 225 -2.58 9.41 -30.39
C CYS A 225 -3.95 9.57 -31.08
N ALA A 226 -4.71 8.48 -31.21
CA ALA A 226 -6.02 8.52 -31.86
C ALA A 226 -6.92 7.41 -31.34
N SER A 227 -8.21 7.69 -31.27
CA SER A 227 -9.25 6.71 -30.93
C SER A 227 -10.44 6.89 -31.87
N ARG A 228 -11.07 5.79 -32.26
CA ARG A 228 -12.27 5.78 -33.10
C ARG A 228 -13.36 5.00 -32.39
N SER A 229 -14.53 5.60 -32.23
CA SER A 229 -15.70 4.94 -31.68
C SER A 229 -16.44 4.13 -32.76
N ASN A 230 -16.91 2.95 -32.39
CA ASN A 230 -17.63 2.02 -33.25
C ASN A 230 -18.54 1.13 -32.38
N ALA A 231 -19.85 1.33 -32.49
CA ALA A 231 -20.84 0.61 -31.70
C ALA A 231 -20.84 -0.91 -31.96
N THR A 232 -20.61 -1.34 -33.21
CA THR A 232 -20.58 -2.77 -33.58
C THR A 232 -19.41 -3.48 -32.93
N LEU A 233 -18.25 -2.81 -32.82
CA LEU A 233 -17.06 -3.35 -32.15
C LEU A 233 -17.05 -3.05 -30.64
N GLY A 234 -18.01 -2.29 -30.13
CA GLY A 234 -18.03 -1.81 -28.75
C GLY A 234 -16.87 -0.90 -28.37
N GLN A 235 -16.18 -0.31 -29.36
CA GLN A 235 -15.07 0.63 -29.15
C GLN A 235 -15.65 2.01 -28.89
N ILE A 236 -15.22 2.65 -27.80
CA ILE A 236 -15.63 4.00 -27.45
C ILE A 236 -14.42 4.93 -27.37
N ILE A 237 -14.64 6.23 -27.49
CA ILE A 237 -13.65 7.21 -27.05
C ILE A 237 -13.49 7.09 -25.54
N ASN A 238 -12.27 7.23 -25.02
CA ASN A 238 -11.98 7.23 -23.59
C ASN A 238 -13.03 8.08 -22.84
N PRO A 239 -13.80 7.50 -21.91
CA PRO A 239 -14.95 8.18 -21.31
C PRO A 239 -14.56 9.25 -20.30
N VAL A 240 -13.30 9.27 -19.90
CA VAL A 240 -12.74 10.17 -18.89
C VAL A 240 -11.49 10.84 -19.44
N ARG A 241 -11.31 12.11 -19.10
CA ARG A 241 -10.06 12.87 -19.28
C ARG A 241 -9.40 13.10 -17.93
N SER A 242 -8.08 13.06 -17.89
CA SER A 242 -7.26 13.30 -16.70
C SER A 242 -5.94 13.96 -17.09
N ALA A 243 -4.97 14.04 -16.18
CA ALA A 243 -3.62 14.52 -16.46
C ALA A 243 -2.56 13.63 -15.82
N ARG A 244 -1.40 13.58 -16.49
CA ARG A 244 -0.21 12.87 -16.06
C ARG A 244 0.99 13.78 -16.31
N LEU A 245 1.65 14.20 -15.23
CA LEU A 245 2.77 15.12 -15.26
C LEU A 245 4.05 14.39 -14.86
N ASN A 246 5.16 14.70 -15.53
CA ASN A 246 6.45 14.12 -15.19
C ASN A 246 7.59 15.15 -15.19
N THR A 247 8.71 14.82 -14.55
CA THR A 247 9.92 15.66 -14.55
C THR A 247 11.00 15.18 -15.54
N LYS A 248 10.68 14.29 -16.48
CA LYS A 248 11.63 13.68 -17.41
C LYS A 248 12.40 14.74 -18.20
N GLY A 249 13.73 14.61 -18.27
CA GLY A 249 14.61 15.57 -18.95
C GLY A 249 14.71 16.95 -18.27
N LYS A 250 14.00 17.18 -17.16
CA LYS A 250 14.02 18.43 -16.40
C LYS A 250 14.67 18.25 -15.03
N LYS A 251 14.15 17.31 -14.23
CA LYS A 251 14.63 16.98 -12.89
C LYS A 251 14.59 15.46 -12.68
N SER A 252 15.70 14.90 -12.25
CA SER A 252 15.86 13.48 -11.94
C SER A 252 16.91 13.33 -10.86
N ILE A 253 16.81 12.30 -10.03
CA ILE A 253 17.82 11.97 -9.01
C ILE A 253 18.25 10.51 -9.17
N ARG A 254 19.50 10.21 -8.84
CA ARG A 254 19.96 8.83 -8.58
C ARG A 254 20.36 8.77 -7.13
N TYR A 255 19.64 7.95 -6.36
CA TYR A 255 19.70 7.96 -4.90
C TYR A 255 19.30 9.32 -4.31
N GLY A 256 18.81 9.32 -3.08
CA GLY A 256 18.38 10.55 -2.43
C GLY A 256 17.07 10.40 -1.68
N ARG A 257 16.35 11.52 -1.63
CA ARG A 257 15.06 11.65 -0.98
C ARG A 257 14.06 12.34 -1.89
N VAL A 258 12.82 11.87 -1.88
CA VAL A 258 11.68 12.57 -2.47
C VAL A 258 10.63 12.75 -1.39
N GLU A 259 10.04 13.93 -1.30
CA GLU A 259 8.88 14.22 -0.46
C GLU A 259 7.82 14.93 -1.29
N VAL A 260 6.63 14.37 -1.33
CA VAL A 260 5.47 14.93 -2.01
C VAL A 260 4.38 15.16 -0.97
N VAL A 261 3.96 16.41 -0.81
CA VAL A 261 2.85 16.77 0.06
C VAL A 261 1.59 16.84 -0.78
N ALA A 262 0.71 15.86 -0.63
CA ALA A 262 -0.49 15.74 -1.45
C ALA A 262 -1.73 15.33 -0.63
N ARG A 263 -2.90 15.65 -1.17
CA ARG A 263 -4.20 15.13 -0.75
C ARG A 263 -4.73 14.27 -1.88
N MET A 264 -5.08 13.03 -1.59
CA MET A 264 -5.55 12.08 -2.59
C MET A 264 -6.99 12.40 -3.02
N PRO A 265 -7.41 12.06 -4.25
CA PRO A 265 -8.79 12.21 -4.68
C PRO A 265 -9.72 11.24 -3.95
N LYS A 266 -11.01 11.57 -3.94
CA LYS A 266 -12.09 10.66 -3.57
C LYS A 266 -13.02 10.42 -4.76
N GLY A 267 -13.41 9.17 -4.97
CA GLY A 267 -14.31 8.78 -6.04
C GLY A 267 -14.04 7.37 -6.51
N ASP A 268 -15.09 6.64 -6.86
CA ASP A 268 -14.94 5.26 -7.30
C ASP A 268 -14.08 5.17 -8.56
N TRP A 269 -13.22 4.16 -8.56
CA TRP A 269 -12.36 3.79 -9.70
C TRP A 269 -11.27 4.82 -10.04
N LEU A 270 -11.02 5.81 -9.17
CA LEU A 270 -9.88 6.71 -9.28
C LEU A 270 -8.61 6.02 -8.76
N TRP A 271 -7.51 6.22 -9.46
CA TRP A 271 -6.20 5.65 -9.13
C TRP A 271 -5.14 6.77 -9.15
N PRO A 272 -4.99 7.53 -8.05
CA PRO A 272 -3.88 8.45 -7.88
C PRO A 272 -2.55 7.71 -7.70
N ALA A 273 -1.49 8.23 -8.30
CA ALA A 273 -0.15 7.69 -8.16
C ALA A 273 0.92 8.80 -8.06
N ILE A 274 1.90 8.57 -7.18
CA ILE A 274 3.14 9.31 -7.02
C ILE A 274 4.27 8.28 -7.15
N TRP A 275 5.03 8.37 -8.22
CA TRP A 275 5.92 7.29 -8.63
C TRP A 275 7.05 7.80 -9.50
N MET A 276 8.03 6.95 -9.77
CA MET A 276 9.22 7.33 -10.50
C MET A 276 9.59 6.29 -11.56
N MET A 277 10.07 6.79 -12.69
CA MET A 277 10.56 5.98 -13.81
C MET A 277 12.00 6.35 -14.16
N PRO A 278 12.79 5.44 -14.75
CA PRO A 278 14.16 5.70 -15.12
C PRO A 278 14.23 6.78 -16.21
N GLN A 279 15.19 7.70 -16.08
CA GLN A 279 15.44 8.77 -17.04
C GLN A 279 15.75 8.21 -18.43
N ASP A 280 16.50 7.11 -18.46
CA ASP A 280 16.92 6.38 -19.64
C ASP A 280 16.73 4.87 -19.40
N ASP A 281 16.29 4.13 -20.43
CA ASP A 281 16.04 2.68 -20.36
C ASP A 281 17.35 1.87 -20.50
N VAL A 282 18.32 2.11 -19.60
CA VAL A 282 19.69 1.56 -19.66
C VAL A 282 19.71 0.04 -19.77
N TYR A 283 18.78 -0.65 -19.09
CA TYR A 283 18.69 -2.12 -19.06
C TYR A 283 17.64 -2.68 -20.03
N GLY A 284 17.03 -1.82 -20.85
CA GLY A 284 15.96 -2.14 -21.79
C GLY A 284 14.58 -1.66 -21.31
N GLU A 285 13.56 -1.94 -22.13
CA GLU A 285 12.17 -1.54 -21.85
C GLU A 285 11.67 -2.04 -20.50
N TRP A 286 10.70 -1.32 -19.93
CA TRP A 286 10.01 -1.72 -18.71
C TRP A 286 9.55 -3.19 -18.76
N PRO A 287 9.71 -3.96 -17.67
CA PRO A 287 10.17 -3.55 -16.34
C PRO A 287 11.70 -3.68 -16.12
N LYS A 288 12.51 -3.87 -17.16
CA LYS A 288 13.96 -4.14 -17.00
C LYS A 288 14.72 -2.99 -16.36
N SER A 289 14.34 -1.75 -16.67
CA SER A 289 14.99 -0.55 -16.14
C SER A 289 14.38 -0.06 -14.83
N GLY A 290 13.37 -0.76 -14.30
CA GLY A 290 12.77 -0.50 -12.99
C GLY A 290 11.65 0.53 -12.98
N GLU A 291 10.87 0.53 -11.90
CA GLU A 291 9.85 1.52 -11.51
C GLU A 291 9.82 1.61 -9.99
N ILE A 292 9.63 2.82 -9.45
CA ILE A 292 9.52 3.04 -8.00
C ILE A 292 8.18 3.72 -7.70
N ASP A 293 7.25 3.00 -7.11
CA ASP A 293 5.96 3.53 -6.68
C ASP A 293 6.06 4.02 -5.24
N ILE A 294 6.12 5.34 -5.07
CA ILE A 294 6.21 5.97 -3.76
C ILE A 294 4.88 5.83 -3.03
N ALA A 295 3.78 6.13 -3.73
CA ALA A 295 2.44 6.03 -3.19
C ALA A 295 1.40 5.85 -4.29
N GLU A 296 0.67 4.75 -4.21
CA GLU A 296 -0.55 4.50 -4.97
C GLU A 296 -1.73 4.33 -4.03
N SER A 297 -2.92 4.75 -4.45
CA SER A 297 -4.14 4.57 -3.67
C SER A 297 -5.34 4.37 -4.59
N ARG A 298 -6.50 4.05 -4.01
CA ARG A 298 -7.78 3.98 -4.71
C ARG A 298 -8.69 5.06 -4.16
N GLY A 299 -9.41 5.75 -5.02
CA GLY A 299 -10.36 6.79 -4.59
C GLY A 299 -11.65 6.24 -3.97
N ASN A 300 -11.94 4.95 -4.14
CA ASN A 300 -13.14 4.29 -3.61
C ASN A 300 -13.30 4.52 -2.10
N ASP A 301 -14.54 4.67 -1.64
CA ASP A 301 -14.79 4.91 -0.21
C ASP A 301 -14.42 3.67 0.62
N ALA A 302 -13.52 3.84 1.59
CA ALA A 302 -13.08 2.77 2.48
C ALA A 302 -14.20 2.09 3.28
N LYS A 303 -15.39 2.71 3.37
CA LYS A 303 -16.57 2.11 4.02
C LYS A 303 -17.24 1.05 3.16
N THR A 304 -17.16 1.17 1.84
CA THR A 304 -17.85 0.28 0.89
C THR A 304 -16.87 -0.56 0.07
N TYR A 305 -15.59 -0.18 0.03
CA TYR A 305 -14.55 -0.85 -0.72
C TYR A 305 -13.36 -1.24 0.18
N PRO A 306 -12.93 -2.52 0.19
CA PRO A 306 -11.95 -3.02 1.17
C PRO A 306 -10.55 -2.44 0.99
N MET A 307 -10.20 -1.97 -0.21
CA MET A 307 -8.89 -1.39 -0.53
C MET A 307 -9.01 0.11 -0.89
N GLY A 308 -9.94 0.81 -0.24
CA GLY A 308 -10.33 2.18 -0.61
C GLY A 308 -9.30 3.25 -0.26
N ASN A 309 -9.77 4.49 -0.17
CA ASN A 309 -9.00 5.70 0.03
C ASN A 309 -8.39 5.87 1.44
N ASN A 310 -8.38 4.81 2.24
CA ASN A 310 -7.72 4.71 3.53
C ASN A 310 -6.43 3.86 3.47
N LEU A 311 -6.05 3.39 2.29
CA LEU A 311 -4.85 2.58 2.03
C LEU A 311 -3.93 3.27 1.03
N VAL A 312 -2.63 3.19 1.30
CA VAL A 312 -1.55 3.61 0.41
C VAL A 312 -0.64 2.42 0.22
N SER A 313 -0.30 2.16 -1.03
CA SER A 313 0.58 1.08 -1.45
C SER A 313 1.88 1.66 -2.00
N SER A 314 2.97 0.92 -1.84
CA SER A 314 4.26 1.19 -2.48
C SER A 314 4.79 -0.11 -3.09
N ALA A 315 5.44 0.00 -4.23
CA ALA A 315 6.00 -1.13 -4.94
C ALA A 315 7.32 -0.76 -5.63
N LEU A 316 8.11 -1.79 -5.92
CA LEU A 316 9.22 -1.69 -6.86
C LEU A 316 8.95 -2.66 -8.01
N HIS A 317 8.93 -2.20 -9.26
CA HIS A 317 8.79 -3.10 -10.39
C HIS A 317 10.16 -3.43 -10.97
N TRP A 318 10.41 -4.72 -11.20
CA TRP A 318 11.57 -5.21 -11.93
C TRP A 318 11.26 -6.59 -12.48
N GLY A 319 11.69 -6.84 -13.71
CA GLY A 319 11.44 -8.09 -14.41
C GLY A 319 12.17 -8.11 -15.74
N THR A 320 12.18 -9.27 -16.39
CA THR A 320 12.81 -9.40 -17.71
C THR A 320 11.81 -9.19 -18.85
N ALA A 321 10.52 -9.22 -18.53
CA ALA A 321 9.40 -8.87 -19.39
C ALA A 321 8.19 -8.46 -18.52
N THR A 322 7.15 -7.90 -19.12
CA THR A 322 5.92 -7.52 -18.42
C THR A 322 5.27 -8.70 -17.69
N GLU A 323 5.31 -9.89 -18.30
CA GLU A 323 4.64 -11.09 -17.80
C GLU A 323 5.29 -11.67 -16.53
N ASN A 324 6.55 -11.31 -16.25
CA ASN A 324 7.29 -11.83 -15.10
C ASN A 324 7.77 -10.75 -14.14
N ASP A 325 7.17 -9.57 -14.18
CA ASP A 325 7.39 -8.52 -13.19
C ASP A 325 7.23 -9.05 -11.76
N ARG A 326 8.12 -8.61 -10.86
CA ARG A 326 8.29 -9.12 -9.49
C ARG A 326 7.88 -8.14 -8.40
N TRP A 327 7.09 -7.12 -8.74
CA TRP A 327 6.60 -6.13 -7.78
C TRP A 327 6.06 -6.71 -6.47
N ARG A 328 5.35 -7.84 -6.51
CA ARG A 328 4.80 -8.51 -5.30
C ARG A 328 5.87 -8.88 -4.27
N ARG A 329 7.12 -9.10 -4.68
CA ARG A 329 8.24 -9.41 -3.77
C ARG A 329 8.77 -8.15 -3.08
N ALA A 330 8.56 -6.98 -3.66
CA ALA A 330 8.85 -5.70 -3.05
C ALA A 330 7.58 -4.85 -3.08
N TYR A 331 6.60 -5.26 -2.28
CA TYR A 331 5.33 -4.57 -2.11
C TYR A 331 5.12 -4.27 -0.63
N GLY A 332 4.51 -3.12 -0.34
CA GLY A 332 4.09 -2.74 1.00
C GLY A 332 2.80 -1.93 0.97
N GLU A 333 2.03 -2.02 2.04
CA GLU A 333 0.81 -1.23 2.24
C GLU A 333 0.76 -0.64 3.63
N TRP A 334 0.18 0.55 3.71
CA TRP A 334 -0.17 1.16 4.98
C TRP A 334 -1.57 1.76 4.93
N GLY A 335 -2.38 1.43 5.94
CA GLY A 335 -3.73 1.96 6.06
C GLY A 335 -4.16 2.24 7.48
N GLY A 336 -5.17 3.10 7.60
CA GLY A 336 -5.81 3.43 8.87
C GLY A 336 -7.31 3.17 8.81
N LYS A 337 -7.89 2.50 9.81
CA LYS A 337 -9.35 2.27 9.86
C LYS A 337 -10.19 3.55 9.95
N ARG A 338 -9.58 4.67 10.36
CA ARG A 338 -10.24 5.97 10.61
C ARG A 338 -9.49 7.13 9.95
N VAL A 339 -8.77 6.87 8.88
CA VAL A 339 -8.01 7.88 8.14
C VAL A 339 -8.39 7.73 6.68
N LEU A 340 -8.88 8.81 6.06
CA LEU A 340 -9.07 8.89 4.62
C LEU A 340 -8.02 9.84 4.08
N TYR A 341 -7.19 9.39 3.15
CA TYR A 341 -6.10 10.20 2.59
C TYR A 341 -6.58 11.31 1.65
N SER A 342 -7.90 11.40 1.46
CA SER A 342 -8.59 12.45 0.71
C SER A 342 -9.06 13.63 1.57
N GLU A 343 -9.04 13.51 2.91
CA GLU A 343 -9.53 14.56 3.82
C GLU A 343 -8.52 15.68 4.06
N LYS A 344 -7.22 15.39 4.03
CA LYS A 344 -6.15 16.36 4.33
C LYS A 344 -4.88 16.07 3.56
N PHE A 345 -3.95 17.00 3.59
CA PHE A 345 -2.61 16.79 3.05
C PHE A 345 -1.82 15.80 3.92
N HIS A 346 -1.12 14.92 3.23
CA HIS A 346 -0.21 13.92 3.76
C HIS A 346 1.14 14.06 3.06
N THR A 347 2.22 13.66 3.75
CA THR A 347 3.56 13.62 3.15
C THR A 347 3.88 12.20 2.73
N TYR A 348 4.00 11.98 1.43
CA TYR A 348 4.45 10.74 0.83
C TYR A 348 5.93 10.87 0.53
N GLY A 349 6.75 9.97 1.05
CA GLY A 349 8.19 10.09 0.89
C GLY A 349 8.89 8.81 0.51
N LEU A 350 10.05 8.99 -0.09
CA LEU A 350 10.97 7.96 -0.54
C LEU A 350 12.37 8.34 -0.06
N GLU A 351 13.13 7.36 0.41
CA GLU A 351 14.56 7.46 0.62
C GLU A 351 15.21 6.22 0.04
N TRP A 352 16.20 6.46 -0.80
CA TRP A 352 16.80 5.44 -1.63
C TRP A 352 18.28 5.68 -1.72
N SER A 353 19.07 4.63 -1.51
CA SER A 353 20.52 4.61 -1.62
C SER A 353 20.96 3.36 -2.39
N GLU A 354 22.26 3.19 -2.57
CA GLU A 354 22.83 1.96 -3.11
C GLU A 354 22.50 0.72 -2.25
N LYS A 355 22.22 0.89 -0.96
CA LYS A 355 22.06 -0.22 0.00
C LYS A 355 20.61 -0.54 0.31
N TYR A 356 19.71 0.43 0.25
CA TYR A 356 18.31 0.24 0.61
C TYR A 356 17.39 1.22 -0.11
N LEU A 357 16.11 0.91 -0.11
CA LEU A 357 15.03 1.79 -0.52
C LEU A 357 13.88 1.66 0.47
N PHE A 358 13.29 2.76 0.90
CA PHE A 358 12.05 2.71 1.66
C PHE A 358 11.15 3.91 1.40
N THR A 359 9.85 3.66 1.52
CA THR A 359 8.81 4.68 1.41
C THR A 359 8.13 4.89 2.74
N TRP A 360 7.54 6.06 2.94
CA TRP A 360 6.80 6.39 4.16
C TRP A 360 5.63 7.32 3.91
N LEU A 361 4.80 7.42 4.95
CA LEU A 361 3.61 8.25 4.98
C LEU A 361 3.60 9.11 6.26
N ASP A 362 3.45 10.43 6.15
CA ASP A 362 3.44 11.41 7.26
C ASP A 362 4.70 11.45 8.15
N GLY A 363 5.71 10.64 7.85
CA GLY A 363 7.01 10.68 8.50
C GLY A 363 7.74 9.35 8.39
N ARG A 364 9.09 9.40 8.43
CA ARG A 364 9.98 8.24 8.21
C ARG A 364 9.73 7.04 9.16
N LEU A 365 9.09 7.26 10.30
CA LEU A 365 8.73 6.19 11.26
C LEU A 365 7.55 5.34 10.80
N ARG A 366 6.71 5.86 9.90
CA ARG A 366 5.57 5.13 9.32
C ARG A 366 5.96 4.65 7.93
N GLN A 367 6.84 3.66 7.91
CA GLN A 367 7.30 3.02 6.68
C GLN A 367 6.14 2.26 6.03
N VAL A 368 5.96 2.44 4.73
CA VAL A 368 4.99 1.68 3.93
C VAL A 368 5.68 0.45 3.35
N GLN A 369 6.87 0.64 2.81
CA GLN A 369 7.70 -0.42 2.25
C GLN A 369 9.17 -0.17 2.63
N PHE A 370 9.91 -1.24 2.89
CA PHE A 370 11.36 -1.21 3.07
C PHE A 370 11.99 -2.37 2.29
N PHE A 371 13.00 -2.07 1.48
CA PHE A 371 13.75 -3.03 0.69
C PHE A 371 15.24 -2.88 0.95
N ASP A 372 15.90 -3.97 1.34
CA ASP A 372 17.34 -4.00 1.64
C ASP A 372 18.08 -4.73 0.52
N PHE A 373 18.81 -3.98 -0.30
CA PHE A 373 19.59 -4.53 -1.41
C PHE A 373 20.76 -5.38 -0.92
N THR A 374 21.22 -5.20 0.32
CA THR A 374 22.41 -5.90 0.84
C THR A 374 22.14 -7.35 1.25
N LYS A 375 20.90 -7.66 1.66
CA LYS A 375 20.46 -9.01 2.08
C LYS A 375 20.37 -10.00 0.93
N ASN A 376 20.31 -9.50 -0.31
CA ASN A 376 20.23 -10.32 -1.51
C ASN A 376 21.58 -10.36 -2.22
N LYS A 377 21.77 -11.34 -3.12
CA LYS A 377 22.94 -11.37 -4.01
C LYS A 377 22.81 -10.28 -5.08
N ASN A 378 21.68 -10.27 -5.78
CA ASN A 378 21.26 -9.27 -6.77
C ASN A 378 19.75 -9.48 -7.05
N LEU A 379 19.13 -8.56 -7.79
CA LEU A 379 17.70 -8.66 -8.11
C LEU A 379 17.36 -9.75 -9.14
N TRP A 380 18.34 -10.19 -9.95
CA TRP A 380 18.17 -11.35 -10.82
C TRP A 380 17.85 -12.62 -10.02
N THR A 381 18.69 -12.90 -9.01
CA THR A 381 18.54 -14.07 -8.14
C THR A 381 17.31 -13.92 -7.26
N TYR A 382 17.08 -12.73 -6.70
CA TYR A 382 15.93 -12.46 -5.84
C TYR A 382 14.60 -12.58 -6.58
N GLY A 383 14.55 -12.25 -7.87
CA GLY A 383 13.37 -12.42 -8.72
C GLY A 383 13.17 -13.84 -9.27
N GLU A 384 14.11 -14.76 -9.03
CA GLU A 384 14.08 -16.16 -9.47
C GLU A 384 13.89 -16.33 -10.99
N PHE A 385 14.59 -15.51 -11.79
CA PHE A 385 14.43 -15.52 -13.25
C PHE A 385 15.20 -16.64 -13.97
N ALA A 386 16.21 -17.22 -13.31
CA ALA A 386 17.00 -18.29 -13.90
C ALA A 386 16.13 -19.51 -14.26
N GLY A 387 16.20 -19.95 -15.51
CA GLY A 387 15.46 -21.11 -16.00
C GLY A 387 13.98 -20.87 -16.32
N GLN A 388 13.47 -19.65 -16.15
CA GLN A 388 12.12 -19.32 -16.60
C GLN A 388 12.06 -19.24 -18.13
N SER A 389 10.93 -19.65 -18.71
CA SER A 389 10.63 -19.47 -20.13
C SER A 389 9.49 -18.47 -20.26
N ILE A 390 9.70 -17.43 -21.06
CA ILE A 390 8.70 -16.40 -21.37
C ILE A 390 8.50 -16.44 -22.88
N ASN A 391 7.27 -16.71 -23.32
CA ASN A 391 6.94 -16.80 -24.75
C ASN A 391 7.89 -17.74 -25.53
N GLY A 392 8.28 -18.85 -24.91
CA GLY A 392 9.17 -19.86 -25.50
C GLY A 392 10.65 -19.49 -25.51
N SER A 393 11.05 -18.37 -24.91
CA SER A 393 12.44 -17.91 -24.82
C SER A 393 12.93 -17.83 -23.38
N ILE A 394 14.20 -18.18 -23.15
CA ILE A 394 14.85 -18.01 -21.84
C ILE A 394 15.31 -16.55 -21.73
N PRO A 395 14.90 -15.79 -20.70
CA PRO A 395 15.36 -14.43 -20.52
C PRO A 395 16.87 -14.33 -20.31
N VAL A 396 17.48 -13.32 -20.93
CA VAL A 396 18.89 -12.96 -20.70
C VAL A 396 18.97 -12.05 -19.49
N ASP A 397 19.93 -12.30 -18.61
CA ASP A 397 20.23 -11.47 -17.43
C ASP A 397 20.80 -10.11 -17.83
N PRO A 398 20.05 -9.01 -17.65
CA PRO A 398 20.52 -7.68 -18.03
C PRO A 398 21.28 -6.98 -16.90
N TRP A 399 21.31 -7.54 -15.69
CA TRP A 399 21.71 -6.81 -14.48
C TRP A 399 23.00 -7.33 -13.85
N SER A 400 23.22 -8.65 -13.81
CA SER A 400 24.34 -9.22 -13.04
C SER A 400 25.73 -8.80 -13.53
N SER A 401 25.86 -8.38 -14.79
CA SER A 401 27.12 -7.89 -15.37
C SER A 401 27.61 -6.57 -14.75
N THR A 402 26.71 -5.80 -14.12
CA THR A 402 27.06 -4.54 -13.45
C THR A 402 27.86 -4.76 -12.15
N GLY A 403 27.74 -5.95 -11.55
CA GLY A 403 28.27 -6.24 -10.21
C GLY A 403 27.56 -5.53 -9.06
N ARG A 404 26.55 -4.70 -9.34
CA ARG A 404 25.78 -3.95 -8.35
C ARG A 404 24.58 -4.77 -7.88
N LYS A 405 24.28 -4.72 -6.58
CA LYS A 405 23.18 -5.53 -5.98
C LYS A 405 21.80 -4.92 -6.19
N ASN A 406 21.75 -3.60 -6.33
CA ASN A 406 20.54 -2.79 -6.40
C ASN A 406 20.04 -2.54 -7.82
N THR A 407 20.76 -2.98 -8.86
CA THR A 407 20.32 -2.91 -10.26
C THR A 407 18.95 -3.57 -10.45
N PRO A 408 17.97 -2.91 -11.10
CA PRO A 408 18.10 -1.70 -11.94
C PRO A 408 17.88 -0.36 -11.21
N PHE A 409 17.73 -0.37 -9.89
CA PHE A 409 17.58 0.84 -9.07
C PHE A 409 18.96 1.43 -8.73
N ASP A 410 19.75 1.68 -9.77
CA ASP A 410 21.11 2.25 -9.72
C ASP A 410 21.33 3.33 -10.80
N GLU A 411 20.26 3.76 -11.47
CA GLU A 411 20.25 4.81 -12.50
C GLU A 411 19.47 6.06 -12.04
N LYS A 412 19.36 7.10 -12.88
CA LYS A 412 18.56 8.30 -12.53
C LYS A 412 17.08 8.03 -12.75
N PHE A 413 16.24 8.47 -11.83
CA PHE A 413 14.78 8.37 -11.93
C PHE A 413 14.14 9.78 -11.91
N PHE A 414 13.09 9.97 -12.71
CA PHE A 414 12.26 11.17 -12.74
C PHE A 414 10.91 10.89 -12.09
N LEU A 415 10.27 11.92 -11.54
CA LEU A 415 9.01 11.81 -10.81
C LEU A 415 7.81 11.92 -11.77
N ILE A 416 6.74 11.18 -11.47
CA ILE A 416 5.45 11.19 -12.16
C ILE A 416 4.33 11.39 -11.13
N LEU A 417 3.39 12.25 -11.48
CA LEU A 417 2.15 12.51 -10.74
C LEU A 417 0.97 12.31 -11.70
N ASN A 418 0.01 11.47 -11.35
CA ASN A 418 -1.22 11.32 -12.14
C ASN A 418 -2.40 10.84 -11.32
N VAL A 419 -3.58 10.94 -11.92
CA VAL A 419 -4.79 10.23 -11.48
C VAL A 419 -5.33 9.44 -12.66
N ALA A 420 -5.04 8.14 -12.70
CA ALA A 420 -5.64 7.23 -13.67
C ALA A 420 -7.09 6.92 -13.27
N VAL A 421 -7.90 6.46 -14.23
CA VAL A 421 -9.30 6.07 -13.96
C VAL A 421 -9.64 4.74 -14.60
N GLY A 422 -10.09 3.78 -13.77
CA GLY A 422 -10.27 2.40 -14.18
C GLY A 422 -8.98 1.76 -14.68
N SER A 423 -8.99 0.45 -14.91
CA SER A 423 -7.83 -0.30 -15.39
C SER A 423 -8.23 -1.74 -15.70
N THR A 424 -7.42 -2.47 -16.47
CA THR A 424 -7.62 -3.90 -16.75
C THR A 424 -6.47 -4.77 -16.24
N ASN A 425 -5.57 -4.22 -15.43
CA ASN A 425 -4.38 -4.91 -14.93
C ASN A 425 -4.56 -5.57 -13.56
N GLY A 426 -5.79 -5.69 -13.05
CA GLY A 426 -6.07 -6.23 -11.72
C GLY A 426 -5.91 -5.24 -10.56
N TRP A 427 -5.55 -3.97 -10.80
CA TRP A 427 -5.48 -2.96 -9.73
C TRP A 427 -6.83 -2.80 -9.01
N PHE A 428 -7.92 -2.86 -9.76
CA PHE A 428 -9.27 -3.03 -9.22
C PHE A 428 -9.65 -4.50 -9.42
N PRO A 429 -9.59 -5.36 -8.39
CA PRO A 429 -9.85 -6.79 -8.56
C PRO A 429 -11.29 -7.06 -9.03
N ASP A 430 -11.43 -8.03 -9.93
CA ASP A 430 -12.75 -8.55 -10.31
C ASP A 430 -13.48 -9.12 -9.09
N ALA A 431 -14.82 -9.05 -9.10
CA ALA A 431 -15.72 -9.50 -8.04
C ALA A 431 -15.54 -8.81 -6.66
N ILE A 432 -14.80 -7.70 -6.58
CA ILE A 432 -14.68 -6.88 -5.37
C ILE A 432 -15.38 -5.54 -5.56
N GLY A 433 -16.30 -5.23 -4.64
CA GLY A 433 -17.20 -4.07 -4.75
C GLY A 433 -18.13 -4.19 -5.96
N ASP A 434 -18.84 -3.12 -6.29
CA ASP A 434 -19.75 -3.06 -7.44
C ASP A 434 -19.00 -2.68 -8.73
N LYS A 435 -17.85 -3.33 -8.99
CA LYS A 435 -17.01 -3.06 -10.17
C LYS A 435 -17.80 -3.33 -11.46
N PRO A 436 -17.99 -2.33 -12.36
CA PRO A 436 -18.87 -2.47 -13.52
C PRO A 436 -18.23 -3.13 -14.75
N TRP A 437 -16.95 -3.49 -14.71
CA TRP A 437 -16.26 -4.18 -15.80
C TRP A 437 -15.47 -5.38 -15.28
N ALA A 438 -15.24 -6.36 -16.14
CA ALA A 438 -14.27 -7.43 -15.93
C ALA A 438 -12.98 -7.11 -16.68
N ASP A 439 -11.82 -7.44 -16.12
CA ASP A 439 -10.52 -7.16 -16.76
C ASP A 439 -10.34 -7.93 -18.08
N SER A 440 -10.96 -9.11 -18.18
CA SER A 440 -10.97 -9.96 -19.37
C SER A 440 -12.09 -9.65 -20.37
N SER A 441 -12.94 -8.64 -20.11
CA SER A 441 -13.99 -8.23 -21.06
C SER A 441 -13.38 -7.82 -22.41
N GLU A 442 -14.10 -8.04 -23.49
CA GLU A 442 -13.73 -7.51 -24.81
C GLU A 442 -13.92 -5.97 -24.87
N THR A 443 -14.79 -5.42 -24.01
CA THR A 443 -15.18 -4.00 -24.03
C THR A 443 -15.19 -3.35 -22.63
N PRO A 444 -14.14 -3.50 -21.81
CA PRO A 444 -14.16 -3.14 -20.40
C PRO A 444 -14.44 -1.64 -20.18
N MET A 445 -13.87 -0.80 -21.04
CA MET A 445 -14.09 0.66 -21.01
C MET A 445 -15.54 1.04 -21.32
N ARG A 446 -16.20 0.32 -22.23
CA ARG A 446 -17.62 0.52 -22.55
C ARG A 446 -18.49 0.09 -21.38
N ASP A 447 -18.15 -1.02 -20.74
CA ASP A 447 -18.90 -1.55 -19.60
C ASP A 447 -18.76 -0.59 -18.40
N PHE A 448 -17.56 -0.07 -18.16
CA PHE A 448 -17.31 1.05 -17.24
C PHE A 448 -18.16 2.28 -17.59
N TRP A 449 -18.20 2.70 -18.86
CA TRP A 449 -18.98 3.86 -19.28
C TRP A 449 -20.50 3.67 -19.13
N LYS A 450 -21.02 2.47 -19.39
CA LYS A 450 -22.45 2.16 -19.20
C LYS A 450 -22.91 2.35 -17.76
N ALA A 451 -22.00 2.18 -16.81
CA ALA A 451 -22.26 2.38 -15.38
C ALA A 451 -21.93 3.81 -14.91
N ASN A 452 -21.77 4.79 -15.80
CA ASN A 452 -21.41 6.16 -15.40
C ASN A 452 -22.33 6.79 -14.35
N GLU A 453 -23.63 6.47 -14.39
CA GLU A 453 -24.61 6.93 -13.40
C GLU A 453 -24.37 6.38 -11.99
N THR A 454 -23.61 5.29 -11.83
CA THR A 454 -23.28 4.73 -10.51
C THR A 454 -22.01 5.33 -9.93
N TRP A 455 -20.94 5.47 -10.73
CA TRP A 455 -19.65 5.90 -10.22
C TRP A 455 -19.40 7.41 -10.33
N LEU A 456 -19.89 8.10 -11.36
CA LEU A 456 -19.59 9.52 -11.56
C LEU A 456 -20.12 10.42 -10.42
N PRO A 457 -21.32 10.17 -9.84
CA PRO A 457 -21.77 10.93 -8.68
C PRO A 457 -20.87 10.80 -7.45
N THR A 458 -20.15 9.67 -7.30
CA THR A 458 -19.28 9.41 -6.14
C THR A 458 -18.05 10.31 -6.09
N TRP A 459 -17.67 10.90 -7.24
CA TRP A 459 -16.53 11.81 -7.34
C TRP A 459 -16.81 13.14 -6.65
N GLY A 460 -18.07 13.50 -6.44
CA GLY A 460 -18.42 14.76 -5.78
C GLY A 460 -17.94 16.00 -6.56
N PRO A 461 -17.79 17.17 -5.93
CA PRO A 461 -17.37 18.39 -6.62
C PRO A 461 -15.92 18.32 -7.12
N VAL A 462 -15.57 19.19 -8.07
CA VAL A 462 -14.22 19.28 -8.69
C VAL A 462 -13.09 19.32 -7.65
N LYS A 463 -13.32 20.02 -6.52
CA LYS A 463 -12.34 20.16 -5.43
C LYS A 463 -11.98 18.82 -4.75
N ASP A 464 -12.88 17.84 -4.74
CA ASP A 464 -12.72 16.60 -3.98
C ASP A 464 -12.35 15.39 -4.86
N ARG A 465 -12.66 15.45 -6.17
CA ARG A 465 -12.32 14.39 -7.13
C ARG A 465 -10.87 14.42 -7.65
N GLY A 466 -10.13 15.50 -7.42
CA GLY A 466 -8.76 15.67 -7.89
C GLY A 466 -7.70 15.34 -6.84
N MET A 467 -6.53 14.89 -7.29
CA MET A 467 -5.33 14.89 -6.46
C MET A 467 -4.81 16.32 -6.37
N VAL A 468 -4.59 16.82 -5.16
CA VAL A 468 -4.01 18.15 -4.95
C VAL A 468 -2.61 17.99 -4.36
N VAL A 469 -1.60 18.50 -5.07
CA VAL A 469 -0.20 18.41 -4.67
C VAL A 469 0.29 19.79 -4.28
N LYS A 470 0.57 19.97 -3.00
CA LYS A 470 0.97 21.25 -2.41
C LYS A 470 2.45 21.57 -2.65
N SER A 471 3.31 20.55 -2.58
CA SER A 471 4.74 20.74 -2.84
C SER A 471 5.44 19.42 -3.16
N VAL A 472 6.51 19.53 -3.94
CA VAL A 472 7.45 18.45 -4.24
C VAL A 472 8.85 18.89 -3.87
N LYS A 473 9.55 18.07 -3.11
CA LYS A 473 10.97 18.25 -2.83
C LYS A 473 11.74 17.00 -3.24
N MET A 474 12.83 17.20 -3.96
CA MET A 474 13.77 16.14 -4.32
C MET A 474 15.17 16.55 -3.90
N TRP A 475 15.84 15.66 -3.19
CA TRP A 475 17.24 15.76 -2.85
C TRP A 475 17.98 14.58 -3.43
N GLN A 476 19.19 14.80 -3.93
CA GLN A 476 20.09 13.74 -4.35
C GLN A 476 21.09 13.43 -3.25
N GLU A 477 21.44 12.16 -3.08
CA GLU A 477 22.52 11.76 -2.18
C GLU A 477 23.87 12.34 -2.65
N GLY A 478 24.65 12.88 -1.70
CA GLY A 478 25.93 13.54 -1.91
C GLY A 478 25.91 15.05 -1.64
N ALA A 479 27.10 15.63 -1.45
CA ALA A 479 27.27 17.07 -1.27
C ALA A 479 26.92 17.84 -2.56
N CYS A 480 26.42 19.07 -2.42
CA CYS A 480 26.15 19.90 -3.60
C CYS A 480 27.44 20.19 -4.39
N GLY A 481 27.41 19.91 -5.70
CA GLY A 481 28.54 20.17 -6.61
C GLY A 481 29.47 18.98 -6.86
N THR A 482 29.34 17.87 -6.12
CA THR A 482 30.04 16.62 -6.48
C THR A 482 29.27 15.90 -7.57
N LYS A 483 29.90 15.65 -8.73
CA LYS A 483 29.34 14.74 -9.73
C LYS A 483 29.23 13.36 -9.10
N SER A 484 28.03 12.78 -9.10
CA SER A 484 27.87 11.39 -8.68
C SER A 484 28.64 10.50 -9.67
N THR A 485 29.72 9.88 -9.21
CA THR A 485 30.49 8.90 -10.00
C THR A 485 29.69 7.66 -10.27
#